data_AF-A0A060BM59-F1
#
_entry.id   AF-A0A060BM59-F1
#
_cell.length_a   1.000
_cell.length_b   1.000
_cell.length_c   1.000
_cell.angle_alpha   90.00
_cell.angle_beta   90.00
_cell.angle_gamma   90.00
#
_symmetry.space_group_name_H-M   'P 1'
#
loop_
_entity.id
_entity.type
_entity.pdbx_description
1 polymer ?
#
loop_
_entity_poly.entity_id
_entity_poly.type
_entity_poly.pdbx_seq_one_letter_code
_entity_poly.pdbx_strand_id
1 'polypeptide(L)'
;MLNYSNPAAIVAEATRRLRPTSKIINICDMPIALMDIMATICDLHDHNDLVVGYYGLNHFGWWWKIEDKQGHDLMPTIKAHMAKNGYAGEGSDLAFVDDSWLQTFKKAKDVYALDPITIPNTYLKYYLYPDYVVK
;
A
#
# COMPACT_ATOMS: atom_id res chain seq x y z
N MET A 1 18.84 10.59 -11.15
CA MET A 1 18.98 9.64 -10.04
C MET A 1 17.59 9.11 -9.71
N LEU A 2 17.43 7.80 -9.72
CA LEU A 2 16.22 7.14 -9.21
C LEU A 2 16.54 6.71 -7.78
N ASN A 3 15.92 7.37 -6.81
CA ASN A 3 16.21 7.15 -5.40
C ASN A 3 15.11 6.31 -4.76
N TYR A 4 15.44 5.07 -4.43
CA TYR A 4 14.60 4.15 -3.66
C TYR A 4 15.15 3.96 -2.22
N SER A 5 16.11 4.79 -1.80
CA SER A 5 16.61 4.77 -0.41
C SER A 5 15.62 5.41 0.55
N ASN A 6 15.49 4.79 1.73
CA ASN A 6 14.62 5.24 2.81
C ASN A 6 15.37 6.02 3.90
N PRO A 7 14.68 6.83 4.73
CA PRO A 7 13.24 7.12 4.71
C PRO A 7 12.87 8.19 3.65
N ALA A 8 12.15 7.78 2.60
CA ALA A 8 12.03 8.58 1.39
C ALA A 8 11.24 9.89 1.60
N ALA A 9 10.24 9.94 2.49
CA ALA A 9 9.53 11.18 2.82
C ALA A 9 10.48 12.29 3.31
N ILE A 10 11.40 11.95 4.22
CA ILE A 10 12.37 12.90 4.80
C ILE A 10 13.40 13.31 3.75
N VAL A 11 13.96 12.33 3.03
CA VAL A 11 14.98 12.58 1.99
C VAL A 11 14.40 13.38 0.82
N ALA A 12 13.16 13.13 0.42
CA ALA A 12 12.46 13.89 -0.61
C ALA A 12 12.29 15.35 -0.19
N GLU A 13 11.90 15.64 1.05
CA GLU A 13 11.79 17.01 1.54
C GLU A 13 13.17 17.70 1.63
N ALA A 14 14.20 16.97 2.06
CA ALA A 14 15.57 17.49 2.11
C ALA A 14 16.09 17.84 0.70
N THR A 15 15.89 16.95 -0.28
CA THR A 15 16.29 17.19 -1.68
C THR A 15 15.49 18.30 -2.33
N ARG A 16 14.18 18.41 -2.04
CA ARG A 16 13.36 19.55 -2.48
C ARG A 16 13.92 20.89 -1.98
N ARG A 17 14.33 20.98 -0.72
CA ARG A 17 14.89 22.23 -0.13
C ARG A 17 16.32 22.51 -0.59
N LEU A 18 17.19 21.50 -0.52
CA LEU A 18 18.64 21.68 -0.66
C LEU A 18 19.13 21.48 -2.09
N ARG A 19 18.36 20.80 -2.94
CA ARG A 19 18.72 20.40 -4.31
C ARG A 19 17.52 20.53 -5.28
N PRO A 20 16.81 21.68 -5.32
CA PRO A 20 15.54 21.83 -6.05
C PRO A 20 15.65 21.64 -7.57
N THR A 21 16.83 21.82 -8.16
CA THR A 21 17.07 21.71 -9.60
C THR A 21 17.69 20.38 -10.02
N SER A 22 17.99 19.49 -9.07
CA SER A 22 18.58 18.19 -9.37
C SER A 22 17.56 17.25 -9.99
N LYS A 23 17.99 16.44 -10.96
CA LYS A 23 17.15 15.41 -11.61
C LYS A 23 17.03 14.17 -10.72
N ILE A 24 16.24 14.26 -9.66
CA ILE A 24 16.01 13.21 -8.66
C ILE A 24 14.52 12.81 -8.66
N ILE A 25 14.24 11.52 -8.77
CA ILE A 25 12.90 10.96 -8.57
C ILE A 25 12.97 10.04 -7.36
N ASN A 26 12.23 10.37 -6.30
CA ASN A 26 12.13 9.54 -5.10
C ASN A 26 10.94 8.60 -5.25
N ILE A 27 11.16 7.29 -5.08
CA ILE A 27 10.15 6.25 -5.28
C ILE A 27 10.13 5.29 -4.10
N CYS A 28 9.05 4.52 -4.00
CA CYS A 28 8.83 3.51 -2.97
C CYS A 28 8.12 2.31 -3.60
N ASP A 29 8.53 1.11 -3.22
CA ASP A 29 8.05 -0.18 -3.68
C ASP A 29 6.83 -0.69 -2.89
N MET A 30 6.59 -0.20 -1.67
CA MET A 30 5.45 -0.63 -0.85
C MET A 30 4.10 -0.53 -1.58
N PRO A 31 3.76 0.55 -2.31
CA PRO A 31 2.54 0.58 -3.11
C PRO A 31 2.49 -0.50 -4.19
N ILE A 32 3.61 -0.86 -4.82
CA ILE A 32 3.66 -1.89 -5.87
C ILE A 32 3.30 -3.25 -5.28
N ALA A 33 3.96 -3.64 -4.18
CA ALA A 33 3.70 -4.92 -3.52
C ALA A 33 2.23 -5.05 -3.07
N LEU A 34 1.64 -3.97 -2.54
CA LEU A 34 0.23 -3.96 -2.14
C LEU A 34 -0.71 -4.03 -3.34
N MET A 35 -0.36 -3.38 -4.46
CA MET A 35 -1.13 -3.47 -5.70
C MET A 35 -1.04 -4.85 -6.35
N ASP A 36 0.09 -5.56 -6.26
CA ASP A 36 0.17 -6.95 -6.72
C ASP A 36 -0.75 -7.86 -5.90
N ILE A 37 -0.78 -7.70 -4.57
CA ILE A 37 -1.74 -8.41 -3.72
C ILE A 37 -3.19 -8.07 -4.12
N MET A 38 -3.49 -6.80 -4.36
CA MET A 38 -4.83 -6.36 -4.80
C MET A 38 -5.21 -6.91 -6.18
N ALA A 39 -4.26 -7.03 -7.10
CA ALA A 39 -4.47 -7.66 -8.41
C ALA A 39 -4.80 -9.15 -8.24
N THR A 40 -4.05 -9.88 -7.42
CA THR A 40 -4.31 -11.30 -7.15
C THR A 40 -5.65 -11.53 -6.45
N ILE A 41 -6.08 -10.65 -5.54
CA ILE A 41 -7.44 -10.67 -4.93
C ILE A 41 -8.54 -10.57 -6.00
N CYS A 42 -8.26 -9.90 -7.11
CA CYS A 42 -9.19 -9.69 -8.22
C CYS A 42 -8.97 -10.66 -9.40
N ASP A 43 -8.19 -11.72 -9.21
CA ASP A 43 -7.85 -12.70 -10.26
C ASP A 43 -7.19 -12.05 -11.51
N LEU A 44 -6.43 -10.96 -11.31
CA LEU A 44 -5.65 -10.27 -12.34
C LEU A 44 -4.19 -10.73 -12.32
N HIS A 45 -3.45 -10.43 -13.40
CA HIS A 45 -2.06 -10.91 -13.54
C HIS A 45 -1.11 -10.22 -12.55
N ASP A 46 -1.11 -8.89 -12.54
CA ASP A 46 -0.25 -8.08 -11.66
C ASP A 46 -0.78 -6.63 -11.53
N HIS A 47 -0.07 -5.80 -10.77
CA HIS A 47 -0.41 -4.40 -10.57
C HIS A 47 -0.56 -3.57 -11.85
N ASN A 48 0.03 -3.97 -12.99
CA ASN A 48 -0.07 -3.24 -14.25
C ASN A 48 -1.47 -3.35 -14.86
N ASP A 49 -2.33 -4.25 -14.38
CA ASP A 49 -3.73 -4.34 -14.78
C ASP A 49 -4.65 -3.39 -13.99
N LEU A 50 -4.11 -2.71 -12.96
CA LEU A 50 -4.86 -1.79 -12.12
C LEU A 50 -4.72 -0.34 -12.61
N VAL A 51 -5.85 0.37 -12.63
CA VAL A 51 -5.91 1.83 -12.77
C VAL A 51 -6.33 2.41 -11.42
N VAL A 52 -5.42 3.15 -10.78
CA VAL A 52 -5.56 3.53 -9.37
C VAL A 52 -5.61 5.04 -9.15
N GLY A 53 -6.42 5.44 -8.16
CA GLY A 53 -6.34 6.75 -7.52
C GLY A 53 -5.75 6.61 -6.12
N TYR A 54 -4.59 7.25 -5.88
CA TYR A 54 -3.86 7.19 -4.61
C TYR A 54 -3.42 8.58 -4.15
N TYR A 55 -3.45 8.83 -2.84
CA TYR A 55 -2.86 10.02 -2.23
C TYR A 55 -2.19 9.68 -0.90
N GLY A 56 -1.24 10.53 -0.50
CA GLY A 56 -0.57 10.43 0.80
C GLY A 56 0.88 10.90 0.75
N LEU A 57 1.57 10.70 1.86
CA LEU A 57 3.02 10.76 1.92
C LEU A 57 3.60 9.36 1.66
N ASN A 58 4.92 9.29 1.43
CA ASN A 58 5.61 8.00 1.42
C ASN A 58 5.36 7.27 2.76
N HIS A 59 4.97 5.99 2.66
CA HIS A 59 4.57 5.14 3.81
C HIS A 59 3.39 5.67 4.63
N PHE A 60 2.54 6.54 4.06
CA PHE A 60 1.39 7.12 4.76
C PHE A 60 0.33 7.59 3.76
N GLY A 61 -0.47 6.67 3.22
CA GLY A 61 -1.44 7.02 2.18
C GLY A 61 -2.53 5.99 1.96
N TRP A 62 -3.44 6.32 1.05
CA TRP A 62 -4.68 5.58 0.78
C TRP A 62 -5.01 5.53 -0.71
N TRP A 63 -5.52 4.38 -1.15
CA TRP A 63 -6.18 4.24 -2.44
C TRP A 63 -7.67 4.58 -2.30
N TRP A 64 -8.16 5.51 -3.11
CA TRP A 64 -9.57 5.90 -3.13
C TRP A 64 -10.34 5.35 -4.33
N LYS A 65 -9.62 4.82 -5.32
CA LYS A 65 -10.16 4.22 -6.54
C LYS A 65 -9.22 3.12 -7.04
N ILE A 66 -9.79 1.99 -7.45
CA ILE A 66 -9.08 0.87 -8.09
C ILE A 66 -10.02 0.27 -9.14
N GLU A 67 -9.64 0.37 -10.41
CA GLU A 67 -10.36 -0.19 -11.55
C GLU A 67 -9.45 -1.13 -12.35
N ASP A 68 -10.03 -1.97 -13.20
CA ASP A 68 -9.28 -2.65 -14.27
C ASP A 68 -9.05 -1.72 -15.48
N LYS A 69 -8.33 -2.22 -16.49
CA LYS A 69 -8.08 -1.48 -17.76
C LYS A 69 -9.35 -1.20 -18.58
N GLN A 70 -10.45 -1.90 -18.32
CA GLN A 70 -11.74 -1.71 -18.98
C GLN A 70 -12.63 -0.72 -18.22
N GLY A 71 -12.21 -0.27 -17.03
CA GLY A 71 -12.93 0.68 -16.18
C GLY A 71 -13.93 0.02 -15.23
N HIS A 72 -13.86 -1.29 -15.02
CA HIS A 72 -14.69 -1.95 -14.01
C HIS A 72 -14.16 -1.65 -12.60
N ASP A 73 -15.06 -1.27 -11.70
CA ASP A 73 -14.71 -0.98 -10.30
C ASP A 73 -14.37 -2.26 -9.52
N LEU A 74 -13.12 -2.35 -9.05
CA LEU A 74 -12.59 -3.47 -8.28
C LEU A 74 -12.70 -3.25 -6.77
N MET A 75 -13.04 -2.03 -6.33
CA MET A 75 -13.13 -1.69 -4.91
C MET A 75 -14.09 -2.60 -4.12
N PRO A 76 -15.27 -3.02 -4.61
CA PRO A 76 -16.16 -3.92 -3.86
C PRO A 76 -15.50 -5.24 -3.46
N THR A 77 -14.79 -5.89 -4.39
CA THR A 77 -14.06 -7.15 -4.16
C THR A 77 -12.93 -6.95 -3.16
N ILE A 78 -12.11 -5.93 -3.38
CA ILE A 78 -10.96 -5.62 -2.52
C ILE A 78 -11.42 -5.27 -1.10
N LYS A 79 -12.46 -4.45 -0.95
CA LYS A 79 -13.03 -4.05 0.36
C LYS A 79 -13.56 -5.26 1.14
N ALA A 80 -14.26 -6.18 0.48
CA ALA A 80 -14.76 -7.40 1.11
C ALA A 80 -13.61 -8.26 1.66
N HIS A 81 -12.51 -8.39 0.90
CA HIS A 81 -11.31 -9.10 1.35
C HIS A 81 -10.60 -8.38 2.50
N MET A 82 -10.38 -7.07 2.38
CA MET A 82 -9.72 -6.24 3.39
C MET A 82 -10.44 -6.28 4.74
N ALA A 83 -11.78 -6.23 4.73
CA ALA A 83 -12.60 -6.33 5.94
C ALA A 83 -12.43 -7.68 6.66
N LYS A 84 -12.14 -8.75 5.92
CA LYS A 84 -12.00 -10.10 6.48
C LYS A 84 -10.58 -10.39 6.93
N ASN A 85 -9.61 -10.09 6.06
CA ASN A 85 -8.25 -10.63 6.12
C ASN A 85 -7.13 -9.55 6.10
N GLY A 86 -7.46 -8.28 5.85
CA GLY A 86 -6.47 -7.28 5.46
C GLY A 86 -5.85 -7.66 4.12
N TYR A 87 -4.55 -7.45 3.94
CA TYR A 87 -3.83 -7.89 2.74
C TYR A 87 -3.42 -9.37 2.79
N ALA A 88 -3.67 -10.08 3.89
CA ALA A 88 -3.35 -11.51 3.99
C ALA A 88 -4.49 -12.38 3.43
N GLY A 89 -4.24 -13.67 3.15
CA GLY A 89 -5.28 -14.66 2.83
C GLY A 89 -5.07 -15.42 1.52
N GLU A 90 -5.97 -16.35 1.21
CA GLU A 90 -6.01 -17.03 -0.09
C GLU A 90 -6.13 -15.97 -1.19
N GLY A 91 -5.24 -16.03 -2.19
CA GLY A 91 -5.13 -15.01 -3.24
C GLY A 91 -4.19 -13.84 -2.94
N SER A 92 -3.33 -13.89 -1.91
CA SER A 92 -2.29 -12.85 -1.67
C SER A 92 -0.86 -13.29 -2.03
N ASP A 93 -0.69 -14.50 -2.55
CA ASP A 93 0.57 -15.20 -2.85
C ASP A 93 1.76 -14.82 -1.93
N LEU A 94 1.51 -14.88 -0.61
CA LEU A 94 2.48 -14.51 0.42
C LEU A 94 3.45 -15.65 0.76
N ALA A 95 3.60 -16.66 -0.10
CA ALA A 95 4.36 -17.88 0.18
C ALA A 95 5.85 -17.63 0.48
N PHE A 96 6.38 -16.46 0.13
CA PHE A 96 7.77 -16.04 0.33
C PHE A 96 7.96 -14.98 1.43
N VAL A 97 6.90 -14.65 2.16
CA VAL A 97 6.88 -13.50 3.06
C VAL A 97 7.14 -13.95 4.49
N ASP A 98 8.08 -13.30 5.17
CA ASP A 98 8.39 -13.60 6.57
C ASP A 98 7.17 -13.36 7.49
N ASP A 99 7.18 -14.00 8.67
CA ASP A 99 6.08 -13.91 9.63
C ASP A 99 5.75 -12.45 10.03
N SER A 100 6.76 -11.57 10.08
CA SER A 100 6.59 -10.17 10.49
C SER A 100 5.77 -9.38 9.47
N TRP A 101 5.97 -9.66 8.19
CA TRP A 101 5.18 -9.08 7.10
C TRP A 101 3.78 -9.68 7.05
N LEU A 102 3.61 -10.98 7.29
CA LEU A 102 2.29 -11.57 7.39
C LEU A 102 1.44 -10.89 8.48
N GLN A 103 2.02 -10.62 9.65
CA GLN A 103 1.32 -9.86 10.70
C GLN A 103 0.98 -8.43 10.26
N THR A 104 1.89 -7.79 9.51
CA THR A 104 1.67 -6.45 8.95
C THR A 104 0.48 -6.42 7.98
N PHE A 105 0.40 -7.41 7.08
CA PHE A 105 -0.69 -7.54 6.13
C PHE A 105 -2.03 -7.87 6.79
N LYS A 106 -2.03 -8.77 7.79
CA LYS A 106 -3.23 -9.06 8.60
C LYS A 106 -3.72 -7.82 9.34
N LYS A 107 -2.81 -7.04 9.93
CA LYS A 107 -3.16 -5.84 10.71
C LYS A 107 -3.80 -4.73 9.87
N ALA A 108 -3.61 -4.75 8.54
CA ALA A 108 -4.25 -3.81 7.63
C ALA A 108 -5.79 -3.88 7.66
N LYS A 109 -6.38 -5.01 8.08
CA LYS A 109 -7.82 -5.12 8.37
C LYS A 109 -8.29 -4.06 9.37
N ASP A 110 -7.57 -3.94 10.48
CA ASP A 110 -7.95 -3.04 11.57
C ASP A 110 -7.76 -1.58 11.13
N VAL A 111 -6.67 -1.31 10.39
CA VAL A 111 -6.43 0.00 9.78
C VAL A 111 -7.54 0.35 8.78
N TYR A 112 -7.96 -0.58 7.94
CA TYR A 112 -9.04 -0.40 6.97
C TYR A 112 -10.38 -0.09 7.66
N ALA A 113 -10.65 -0.69 8.81
CA ALA A 113 -11.90 -0.45 9.55
C ALA A 113 -12.09 1.01 10.00
N LEU A 114 -11.02 1.82 10.05
CA LEU A 114 -11.08 3.25 10.37
C LEU A 114 -11.64 4.10 9.23
N ASP A 115 -11.46 3.65 7.98
CA ASP A 115 -11.98 4.32 6.79
C ASP A 115 -12.35 3.30 5.69
N PRO A 116 -13.55 2.71 5.72
CA PRO A 116 -13.94 1.64 4.80
C PRO A 116 -14.23 2.12 3.37
N ILE A 117 -14.14 3.43 3.09
CA ILE A 117 -14.26 3.93 1.72
C ILE A 117 -12.94 3.87 0.95
N THR A 118 -11.79 3.82 1.63
CA THR A 118 -10.45 3.75 1.03
C THR A 118 -9.71 2.46 1.42
N ILE A 119 -8.62 2.16 0.72
CA ILE A 119 -7.71 1.06 1.08
C ILE A 119 -6.40 1.67 1.64
N PRO A 120 -5.93 1.28 2.84
CA PRO A 120 -4.79 1.92 3.49
C PRO A 120 -3.44 1.32 3.09
N ASN A 121 -2.38 2.14 3.11
CA ASN A 121 -1.00 1.64 3.16
C ASN A 121 -0.72 0.95 4.51
N THR A 122 -0.02 -0.18 4.49
CA THR A 122 0.27 -1.00 5.67
C THR A 122 1.05 -0.28 6.77
N TYR A 123 1.89 0.71 6.42
CA TYR A 123 2.64 1.49 7.40
C TYR A 123 1.75 2.32 8.34
N LEU A 124 0.49 2.57 7.99
CA LEU A 124 -0.45 3.28 8.85
C LEU A 124 -0.68 2.57 10.20
N LYS A 125 -0.41 1.25 10.31
CA LYS A 125 -0.48 0.54 11.60
C LYS A 125 0.43 1.16 12.67
N TYR A 126 1.60 1.68 12.28
CA TYR A 126 2.56 2.25 13.23
C TYR A 126 2.08 3.57 13.83
N TYR A 127 1.15 4.25 13.16
CA TYR A 127 0.62 5.54 13.58
C TYR A 127 -0.73 5.40 14.28
N LEU A 128 -1.55 4.47 13.81
CA LEU A 128 -2.93 4.29 14.29
C LEU A 128 -3.06 3.21 15.37
N TYR A 129 -2.09 2.29 15.45
CA TYR A 129 -2.00 1.24 16.47
C TYR A 129 -0.58 1.13 17.05
N PRO A 130 0.05 2.22 17.52
CA PRO A 130 1.42 2.18 18.03
C PRO A 130 1.58 1.30 19.28
N ASP A 131 0.56 1.26 20.15
CA ASP A 131 0.51 0.45 21.37
C ASP A 131 0.46 -1.05 21.09
N TYR A 132 -0.11 -1.46 19.95
CA TYR A 132 -0.09 -2.83 19.46
C TYR A 132 1.31 -3.25 18.97
N VAL A 133 2.05 -2.33 18.33
CA VAL A 133 3.36 -2.65 17.73
C VAL A 133 4.49 -2.73 18.75
N VAL A 134 4.42 -1.94 19.83
CA VAL A 134 5.49 -1.87 20.84
C VAL A 134 5.50 -3.08 21.79
N LYS A 135 4.39 -3.81 21.89
CA LYS A 135 4.26 -5.02 22.72
C LYS A 135 4.93 -6.23 22.08
#